data_AF-A0A4Y7IN55-F1
#
_entry.id   AF-A0A4Y7IN55-F1
#
_cell.length_a   1.000
_cell.length_b   1.000
_cell.length_c   1.000
_cell.angle_alpha   90.00
_cell.angle_beta   90.00
_cell.angle_gamma   90.00
#
_symmetry.space_group_name_H-M   'P 1'
#
loop_
_entity.id
_entity.type
_entity.pdbx_description
1 polymer ?
#
loop_
_entity_poly.entity_id
_entity_poly.type
_entity_poly.pdbx_seq_one_letter_code
_entity_poly.pdbx_strand_id
1 'polypeptide(L)'
;MGKPEISLRLFDLSDVDDFMVWATDDRVSHFCRWDTYTSKEDALDFIRNIVIPHPWFKAICIDNKPIGAISVEAKEGEDRCRGEIGYVLASEHWGKGIATVAVKMVTETIFKDWPPLERLEGFVDVENKGSQKVLEKAGFQKDGVFRKYVILKGVTRDMVIYRMDNSRITFRPFKLSDIDDFMVWANDDQVIRYTWVTGFASKEDDDCSIGFISVYPGSGDYICKGDIGYAVASQYSGQGIATIAIKIALSRIFIDFPRMERLQALVNPENKASLRVLEKVGFTKEGLLRKYMVFKGNIVDLVLHSFLSTDPVLDL
;
A
#
# COMPACT_ATOMS: atom_id res chain seq x y z
N MET A 1 -5.36 -16.20 -24.43
CA MET A 1 -6.37 -15.99 -23.37
C MET A 1 -5.89 -14.86 -22.49
N GLY A 2 -6.79 -14.04 -21.95
CA GLY A 2 -6.43 -13.02 -20.97
C GLY A 2 -5.97 -13.62 -19.64
N LYS A 3 -5.35 -12.80 -18.79
CA LYS A 3 -5.20 -13.10 -17.37
C LYS A 3 -6.58 -12.91 -16.72
N PRO A 4 -7.08 -13.84 -15.88
CA PRO A 4 -8.41 -13.72 -15.27
C PRO A 4 -8.52 -12.44 -14.44
N GLU A 5 -9.66 -11.78 -14.51
CA GLU A 5 -9.90 -10.50 -13.83
C GLU A 5 -10.34 -10.76 -12.39
N ILE A 6 -9.61 -10.20 -11.42
CA ILE A 6 -9.95 -10.27 -9.99
C ILE A 6 -10.62 -8.95 -9.60
N SER A 7 -11.85 -9.02 -9.10
CA SER A 7 -12.63 -7.85 -8.72
C SER A 7 -13.33 -8.00 -7.37
N LEU A 8 -13.72 -6.87 -6.77
CA LEU A 8 -14.48 -6.82 -5.52
C LEU A 8 -15.82 -6.12 -5.76
N ARG A 9 -16.94 -6.77 -5.44
CA ARG A 9 -18.29 -6.19 -5.54
C ARG A 9 -19.15 -6.53 -4.33
N LEU A 10 -20.31 -5.88 -4.18
CA LEU A 10 -21.31 -6.31 -3.20
C LEU A 10 -21.87 -7.70 -3.57
N PHE A 11 -22.32 -8.43 -2.55
CA PHE A 11 -23.11 -9.65 -2.73
C PHE A 11 -24.57 -9.31 -3.05
N ASP A 12 -25.18 -10.15 -3.88
CA ASP A 12 -26.63 -10.23 -4.08
C ASP A 12 -27.16 -11.58 -3.55
N LEU A 13 -28.48 -11.69 -3.32
CA LEU A 13 -29.10 -12.95 -2.89
C LEU A 13 -28.97 -14.07 -3.94
N SER A 14 -28.79 -13.74 -5.22
CA SER A 14 -28.52 -14.72 -6.29
C SER A 14 -27.11 -15.33 -6.24
N ASP A 15 -26.15 -14.72 -5.54
CA ASP A 15 -24.79 -15.28 -5.35
C ASP A 15 -24.76 -16.50 -4.41
N VAL A 16 -25.89 -16.86 -3.80
CA VAL A 16 -25.97 -17.92 -2.77
C VAL A 16 -25.44 -19.28 -3.23
N ASP A 17 -25.64 -19.67 -4.48
CA ASP A 17 -25.13 -20.97 -4.98
C ASP A 17 -23.59 -20.98 -5.03
N ASP A 18 -22.98 -19.85 -5.36
CA ASP A 18 -21.52 -19.68 -5.38
C ASP A 18 -20.93 -19.42 -3.97
N PHE A 19 -21.71 -18.83 -3.07
CA PHE A 19 -21.40 -18.80 -1.64
C PHE A 19 -21.34 -20.22 -1.06
N MET A 20 -22.32 -21.07 -1.39
CA MET A 20 -22.40 -22.45 -0.90
C MET A 20 -21.23 -23.33 -1.36
N VAL A 21 -20.57 -23.04 -2.50
CA VAL A 21 -19.35 -23.76 -2.95
C VAL A 21 -18.24 -23.76 -1.91
N TRP A 22 -18.11 -22.70 -1.11
CA TRP A 22 -17.07 -22.58 -0.08
C TRP A 22 -17.61 -22.54 1.36
N ALA A 23 -18.86 -22.17 1.57
CA ALA A 23 -19.49 -22.26 2.89
C ALA A 23 -19.76 -23.72 3.33
N THR A 24 -19.93 -24.64 2.37
CA THR A 24 -20.08 -26.09 2.62
C THR A 24 -18.75 -26.85 2.71
N ASP A 25 -17.61 -26.18 2.52
CA ASP A 25 -16.28 -26.79 2.55
C ASP A 25 -15.68 -26.72 3.97
N ASP A 26 -15.49 -27.87 4.61
CA ASP A 26 -14.97 -27.97 5.99
C ASP A 26 -13.52 -27.48 6.12
N ARG A 27 -12.73 -27.60 5.05
CA ARG A 27 -11.37 -27.05 4.97
C ARG A 27 -11.39 -25.53 5.03
N VAL A 28 -12.41 -24.91 4.43
CA VAL A 28 -12.62 -23.46 4.43
C VAL A 28 -13.13 -23.01 5.80
N SER A 29 -14.15 -23.69 6.36
CA SER A 29 -14.73 -23.32 7.66
C SER A 29 -13.80 -23.57 8.86
N HIS A 30 -12.76 -24.40 8.72
CA HIS A 30 -11.88 -24.84 9.81
C HIS A 30 -11.32 -23.70 10.68
N PHE A 31 -10.94 -22.59 10.06
CA PHE A 31 -10.38 -21.41 10.73
C PHE A 31 -11.38 -20.25 10.89
N CYS A 32 -12.64 -20.45 10.51
CA CYS A 32 -13.70 -19.44 10.59
C CYS A 32 -14.46 -19.51 11.91
N ARG A 33 -15.07 -18.39 12.31
CA ARG A 33 -15.95 -18.31 13.50
C ARG A 33 -17.31 -19.01 13.29
N TRP A 34 -17.68 -19.28 12.05
CA TRP A 34 -18.90 -20.00 11.64
C TRP A 34 -18.62 -21.48 11.33
N ASP A 35 -19.63 -22.33 11.46
CA ASP A 35 -19.57 -23.76 11.12
C ASP A 35 -20.03 -24.05 9.70
N THR A 36 -19.53 -25.16 9.14
CA THR A 36 -19.77 -25.56 7.75
C THR A 36 -21.28 -25.58 7.47
N TYR A 37 -21.71 -24.79 6.49
CA TYR A 37 -23.12 -24.66 6.15
C TYR A 37 -23.66 -25.98 5.58
N THR A 38 -24.86 -26.35 6.02
CA THR A 38 -25.58 -27.55 5.55
C THR A 38 -26.90 -27.21 4.85
N SER A 39 -27.31 -25.94 4.92
CA SER A 39 -28.59 -25.42 4.45
C SER A 39 -28.39 -24.17 3.60
N LYS A 40 -29.13 -24.09 2.50
CA LYS A 40 -29.14 -22.94 1.60
C LYS A 40 -29.93 -21.76 2.17
N GLU A 41 -30.94 -22.01 3.02
CA GLU A 41 -31.70 -20.92 3.65
C GLU A 41 -30.85 -20.22 4.71
N ASP A 42 -30.06 -20.96 5.49
CA ASP A 42 -29.13 -20.40 6.48
C ASP A 42 -28.10 -19.47 5.79
N ALA A 43 -27.65 -19.84 4.59
CA ALA A 43 -26.79 -19.01 3.75
C ALA A 43 -27.53 -17.79 3.18
N LEU A 44 -28.79 -17.94 2.75
CA LEU A 44 -29.63 -16.80 2.36
C LEU A 44 -29.84 -15.82 3.52
N ASP A 45 -30.13 -16.30 4.73
CA ASP A 45 -30.30 -15.46 5.92
C ASP A 45 -28.99 -14.82 6.36
N PHE A 46 -27.85 -15.50 6.24
CA PHE A 46 -26.55 -14.87 6.47
C PHE A 46 -26.29 -13.75 5.45
N ILE A 47 -26.54 -13.98 4.16
CA ILE A 47 -26.35 -12.96 3.13
C ILE A 47 -27.32 -11.77 3.35
N ARG A 48 -28.59 -12.06 3.59
CA ARG A 48 -29.70 -11.10 3.78
C ARG A 48 -29.52 -10.22 5.01
N ASN A 49 -29.16 -10.83 6.16
CA ASN A 49 -29.23 -10.17 7.46
C ASN A 49 -27.84 -9.73 7.99
N ILE A 50 -26.75 -10.34 7.51
CA ILE A 50 -25.37 -10.00 7.93
C ILE A 50 -24.57 -9.36 6.79
N VAL A 51 -24.50 -9.98 5.61
CA VAL A 51 -23.61 -9.51 4.53
C VAL A 51 -24.09 -8.20 3.90
N ILE A 52 -25.34 -8.15 3.44
CA ILE A 52 -25.89 -7.00 2.73
C ILE A 52 -25.97 -5.73 3.63
N PRO A 53 -26.30 -5.82 4.94
CA PRO A 53 -26.28 -4.66 5.83
C PRO A 53 -24.88 -4.22 6.31
N HIS A 54 -23.84 -5.04 6.15
CA HIS A 54 -22.51 -4.76 6.72
C HIS A 54 -21.76 -3.69 5.92
N PRO A 55 -21.19 -2.65 6.58
CA PRO A 55 -20.74 -1.42 5.92
C PRO A 55 -19.57 -1.60 4.94
N TRP A 56 -18.79 -2.68 5.08
CA TRP A 56 -17.74 -3.05 4.11
C TRP A 56 -17.62 -4.58 4.01
N PHE A 57 -18.57 -5.23 3.33
CA PHE A 57 -18.50 -6.66 2.97
C PHE A 57 -18.60 -6.80 1.46
N LYS A 58 -17.69 -7.56 0.83
CA LYS A 58 -17.61 -7.71 -0.63
C LYS A 58 -17.32 -9.17 -1.02
N ALA A 59 -17.89 -9.60 -2.13
CA ALA A 59 -17.50 -10.81 -2.82
C ALA A 59 -16.10 -10.63 -3.42
N ILE A 60 -15.25 -11.64 -3.29
CA ILE A 60 -14.04 -11.76 -4.10
C ILE A 60 -14.44 -12.51 -5.36
N CYS A 61 -14.30 -11.89 -6.52
CA CYS A 61 -14.72 -12.47 -7.79
C CYS A 61 -13.54 -12.80 -8.71
N ILE A 62 -13.74 -13.82 -9.56
CA ILE A 62 -13.02 -13.98 -10.83
C ILE A 62 -14.03 -13.86 -11.96
N ASP A 63 -13.75 -13.01 -12.95
CA ASP A 63 -14.58 -12.81 -14.14
C ASP A 63 -16.08 -12.57 -13.76
N ASN A 64 -16.29 -11.72 -12.74
CA ASN A 64 -17.56 -11.39 -12.04
C ASN A 64 -18.23 -12.52 -11.21
N LYS A 65 -17.72 -13.75 -11.26
CA LYS A 65 -18.21 -14.87 -10.45
C LYS A 65 -17.64 -14.84 -9.02
N PRO A 66 -18.46 -14.88 -7.95
CA PRO A 66 -17.97 -15.01 -6.57
C PRO A 66 -17.22 -16.32 -6.34
N ILE A 67 -16.09 -16.23 -5.64
CA ILE A 67 -15.25 -17.37 -5.23
C ILE A 67 -14.77 -17.27 -3.77
N GLY A 68 -15.33 -16.32 -3.03
CA GLY A 68 -14.95 -15.99 -1.66
C GLY A 68 -15.52 -14.65 -1.21
N ALA A 69 -15.11 -14.19 -0.05
CA ALA A 69 -15.55 -12.94 0.56
C ALA A 69 -14.40 -12.21 1.26
N ILE A 70 -14.52 -10.89 1.37
CA ILE A 70 -13.63 -10.02 2.12
C ILE A 70 -14.44 -8.94 2.84
N SER A 71 -14.09 -8.65 4.08
CA SER A 71 -14.76 -7.65 4.91
C SER A 71 -13.78 -6.86 5.74
N VAL A 72 -14.15 -5.62 6.06
CA VAL A 72 -13.49 -4.82 7.09
C VAL A 72 -14.54 -4.39 8.11
N GLU A 73 -14.29 -4.66 9.39
CA GLU A 73 -15.11 -4.23 10.52
C GLU A 73 -14.39 -3.09 11.25
N ALA A 74 -14.96 -1.89 11.28
CA ALA A 74 -14.44 -0.82 12.12
C ALA A 74 -14.71 -1.15 13.60
N LYS A 75 -13.76 -0.83 14.49
CA LYS A 75 -14.05 -0.84 15.93
C LYS A 75 -14.76 0.46 16.31
N GLU A 76 -15.45 0.46 17.46
CA GLU A 76 -16.27 1.59 17.90
C GLU A 76 -15.68 2.30 19.14
N GLY A 77 -16.26 3.44 19.50
CA GLY A 77 -15.89 4.19 20.71
C GLY A 77 -14.45 4.71 20.68
N GLU A 78 -13.69 4.42 21.73
CA GLU A 78 -12.28 4.80 21.87
C GLU A 78 -11.37 4.04 20.89
N ASP A 79 -11.77 2.83 20.48
CA ASP A 79 -11.01 1.96 19.58
C ASP A 79 -11.18 2.29 18.09
N ARG A 80 -11.99 3.31 17.74
CA ARG A 80 -12.38 3.65 16.36
C ARG A 80 -11.24 3.99 15.37
N CYS A 81 -10.01 4.14 15.86
CA CYS A 81 -8.82 4.23 15.01
C CYS A 81 -8.38 2.87 14.43
N ARG A 82 -8.98 1.76 14.89
CA ARG A 82 -8.69 0.39 14.49
C ARG A 82 -9.84 -0.24 13.71
N GLY A 83 -9.50 -1.16 12.82
CA GLY A 83 -10.45 -2.04 12.13
C GLY A 83 -9.88 -3.43 11.94
N GLU A 84 -10.73 -4.45 11.79
CA GLU A 84 -10.35 -5.86 11.60
C GLU A 84 -10.67 -6.29 10.15
N ILE A 85 -9.67 -6.82 9.42
CA ILE A 85 -9.87 -7.38 8.07
C ILE A 85 -10.06 -8.89 8.13
N GLY A 86 -11.20 -9.35 7.62
CA GLY A 86 -11.52 -10.77 7.45
C GLY A 86 -11.61 -11.13 5.97
N TYR A 87 -11.18 -12.33 5.59
CA TYR A 87 -11.39 -12.84 4.23
C TYR A 87 -11.40 -14.37 4.19
N VAL A 88 -12.05 -14.89 3.15
CA VAL A 88 -12.25 -16.32 2.90
C VAL A 88 -12.31 -16.55 1.39
N LEU A 89 -11.86 -17.72 0.93
CA LEU A 89 -11.78 -18.08 -0.47
C LEU A 89 -12.05 -19.58 -0.62
N ALA A 90 -12.74 -20.00 -1.69
CA ALA A 90 -12.94 -21.41 -2.00
C ALA A 90 -11.59 -22.15 -2.13
N SER A 91 -11.53 -23.38 -1.63
CA SER A 91 -10.28 -24.13 -1.49
C SER A 91 -9.56 -24.38 -2.83
N GLU A 92 -10.31 -24.53 -3.92
CA GLU A 92 -9.74 -24.67 -5.27
C GLU A 92 -8.97 -23.42 -5.75
N HIS A 93 -9.20 -22.25 -5.14
CA HIS A 93 -8.54 -20.98 -5.49
C HIS A 93 -7.33 -20.65 -4.59
N TRP A 94 -7.03 -21.48 -3.58
CA TRP A 94 -5.90 -21.28 -2.69
C TRP A 94 -4.54 -21.39 -3.41
N GLY A 95 -3.51 -20.75 -2.85
CA GLY A 95 -2.15 -20.74 -3.42
C GLY A 95 -1.97 -19.87 -4.68
N LYS A 96 -3.04 -19.57 -5.44
CA LYS A 96 -3.03 -18.80 -6.70
C LYS A 96 -2.80 -17.28 -6.53
N GLY A 97 -2.59 -16.79 -5.31
CA GLY A 97 -2.33 -15.38 -5.00
C GLY A 97 -3.57 -14.46 -4.96
N ILE A 98 -4.75 -14.97 -5.29
CA ILE A 98 -6.01 -14.19 -5.41
C ILE A 98 -6.33 -13.40 -4.13
N ALA A 99 -6.25 -14.03 -2.96
CA ALA A 99 -6.51 -13.36 -1.68
C ALA A 99 -5.52 -12.23 -1.39
N THR A 100 -4.26 -12.31 -1.84
CA THR A 100 -3.29 -11.21 -1.73
C THR A 100 -3.68 -10.03 -2.61
N VAL A 101 -4.21 -10.27 -3.81
CA VAL A 101 -4.72 -9.21 -4.69
C VAL A 101 -5.95 -8.55 -4.03
N ALA A 102 -6.92 -9.35 -3.58
CA ALA A 102 -8.11 -8.85 -2.89
C ALA A 102 -7.77 -7.99 -1.66
N VAL A 103 -6.83 -8.43 -0.81
CA VAL A 103 -6.39 -7.65 0.36
C VAL A 103 -5.68 -6.35 -0.06
N LYS A 104 -4.83 -6.37 -1.10
CA LYS A 104 -4.19 -5.14 -1.61
C LYS A 104 -5.22 -4.10 -2.08
N MET A 105 -6.20 -4.53 -2.87
CA MET A 105 -7.32 -3.69 -3.32
C MET A 105 -8.12 -3.07 -2.16
N VAL A 106 -8.23 -3.75 -1.01
CA VAL A 106 -8.82 -3.17 0.21
C VAL A 106 -7.91 -2.07 0.77
N THR A 107 -6.63 -2.38 0.99
CA THR A 107 -5.68 -1.44 1.61
C THR A 107 -5.43 -0.17 0.80
N GLU A 108 -5.63 -0.23 -0.51
CA GLU A 108 -5.49 0.91 -1.42
C GLU A 108 -6.62 1.96 -1.27
N THR A 109 -7.80 1.59 -0.75
CA THR A 109 -8.95 2.52 -0.58
C THR A 109 -9.38 2.70 0.87
N ILE A 110 -9.35 1.67 1.72
CA ILE A 110 -10.02 1.66 3.02
C ILE A 110 -9.64 2.84 3.94
N PHE A 111 -8.37 3.24 3.98
CA PHE A 111 -7.88 4.36 4.78
C PHE A 111 -8.28 5.75 4.25
N LYS A 112 -8.77 5.82 3.00
CA LYS A 112 -9.38 7.02 2.38
C LYS A 112 -10.90 6.99 2.57
N ASP A 113 -11.50 5.81 2.35
CA ASP A 113 -12.94 5.55 2.49
C ASP A 113 -13.40 5.81 3.94
N TRP A 114 -12.58 5.43 4.92
CA TRP A 114 -12.83 5.57 6.35
C TRP A 114 -11.76 6.47 7.02
N PRO A 115 -11.91 7.81 6.98
CA PRO A 115 -10.89 8.75 7.48
C PRO A 115 -10.40 8.54 8.93
N PRO A 116 -11.21 8.09 9.91
CA PRO A 116 -10.71 7.84 11.27
C PRO A 116 -9.81 6.61 11.42
N LEU A 117 -9.74 5.73 10.41
CA LEU A 117 -8.99 4.48 10.47
C LEU A 117 -7.49 4.75 10.33
N GLU A 118 -6.73 4.50 11.41
CA GLU A 118 -5.27 4.65 11.45
C GLU A 118 -4.53 3.30 11.50
N ARG A 119 -5.22 2.19 11.77
CA ARG A 119 -4.63 0.83 11.82
C ARG A 119 -5.62 -0.25 11.42
N LEU A 120 -5.21 -1.11 10.49
CA LEU A 120 -5.97 -2.27 10.02
C LEU A 120 -5.33 -3.56 10.53
N GLU A 121 -6.09 -4.38 11.26
CA GLU A 121 -5.60 -5.57 11.97
C GLU A 121 -6.12 -6.86 11.33
N GLY A 122 -5.26 -7.87 11.20
CA GLY A 122 -5.61 -9.20 10.73
C GLY A 122 -5.26 -10.28 11.75
N PHE A 123 -6.28 -10.94 12.30
CA PHE A 123 -6.14 -12.00 13.30
C PHE A 123 -6.16 -13.37 12.62
N VAL A 124 -5.06 -14.13 12.72
CA VAL A 124 -4.89 -15.40 12.00
C VAL A 124 -4.47 -16.51 12.95
N ASP A 125 -5.17 -17.65 12.95
CA ASP A 125 -4.77 -18.84 13.71
C ASP A 125 -3.32 -19.23 13.39
N VAL A 126 -2.53 -19.57 14.42
CA VAL A 126 -1.10 -19.91 14.26
C VAL A 126 -0.85 -21.01 13.25
N GLU A 127 -1.78 -21.93 13.01
CA GLU A 127 -1.65 -23.01 12.03
C GLU A 127 -2.12 -22.64 10.61
N ASN A 128 -2.87 -21.55 10.43
CA ASN A 128 -3.23 -21.06 9.11
C ASN A 128 -2.07 -20.30 8.42
N LYS A 129 -1.02 -21.05 8.07
CA LYS A 129 0.17 -20.52 7.36
C LYS A 129 -0.17 -19.96 5.96
N GLY A 130 -1.37 -20.23 5.43
CA GLY A 130 -1.86 -19.69 4.16
C GLY A 130 -2.26 -18.21 4.30
N SER A 131 -3.15 -17.91 5.24
CA SER A 131 -3.59 -16.55 5.56
C SER A 131 -2.43 -15.66 6.08
N GLN A 132 -1.53 -16.23 6.90
CA GLN A 132 -0.30 -15.55 7.33
C GLN A 132 0.52 -15.02 6.13
N LYS A 133 0.79 -15.87 5.14
CA LYS A 133 1.50 -15.50 3.90
C LYS A 133 0.73 -14.54 3.00
N VAL A 134 -0.59 -14.48 3.09
CA VAL A 134 -1.41 -13.52 2.32
C VAL A 134 -1.24 -12.11 2.88
N LEU A 135 -1.32 -11.95 4.21
CA LEU A 135 -1.13 -10.66 4.88
C LEU A 135 0.32 -10.16 4.75
N GLU A 136 1.31 -11.03 4.93
CA GLU A 136 2.73 -10.72 4.72
C GLU A 136 2.99 -10.19 3.29
N LYS A 137 2.40 -10.82 2.26
CA LYS A 137 2.54 -10.38 0.86
C LYS A 137 1.68 -9.17 0.51
N ALA A 138 0.67 -8.84 1.31
CA ALA A 138 -0.08 -7.60 1.20
C ALA A 138 0.62 -6.42 1.90
N GLY A 139 1.73 -6.65 2.60
CA GLY A 139 2.52 -5.61 3.26
C GLY A 139 2.19 -5.40 4.75
N PHE A 140 1.39 -6.29 5.36
CA PHE A 140 1.14 -6.24 6.80
C PHE A 140 2.37 -6.69 7.59
N GLN A 141 2.66 -6.01 8.70
CA GLN A 141 3.69 -6.39 9.66
C GLN A 141 3.10 -7.32 10.72
N LYS A 142 3.90 -8.28 11.21
CA LYS A 142 3.52 -9.20 12.28
C LYS A 142 3.88 -8.62 13.65
N ASP A 143 2.88 -8.28 14.46
CA ASP A 143 3.09 -7.72 15.80
C ASP A 143 3.41 -8.78 16.86
N GLY A 144 2.84 -9.98 16.74
CA GLY A 144 3.08 -11.03 17.73
C GLY A 144 2.14 -12.21 17.64
N VAL A 145 2.10 -12.99 18.73
CA VAL A 145 1.18 -14.12 18.93
C VAL A 145 0.48 -13.97 20.27
N PHE A 146 -0.83 -13.80 20.26
CA PHE A 146 -1.66 -13.83 21.46
C PHE A 146 -2.02 -15.28 21.76
N ARG A 147 -1.47 -15.81 22.86
CA ARG A 147 -1.67 -17.19 23.28
C ARG A 147 -3.03 -17.36 23.97
N LYS A 148 -3.75 -18.44 23.63
CA LYS A 148 -5.09 -18.76 24.15
C LYS A 148 -6.09 -17.60 24.03
N TYR A 149 -6.05 -16.89 22.91
CA TYR A 149 -6.77 -15.61 22.73
C TYR A 149 -8.28 -15.78 22.49
N VAL A 150 -8.68 -16.82 21.75
CA VAL A 150 -10.07 -17.05 21.35
C VAL A 150 -10.44 -18.52 21.49
N ILE A 151 -11.70 -18.81 21.83
CA ILE A 151 -12.25 -20.17 21.74
C ILE A 151 -12.92 -20.31 20.37
N LEU A 152 -12.34 -21.14 19.51
CA LEU A 152 -12.85 -21.44 18.17
C LEU A 152 -13.31 -22.90 18.15
N LYS A 153 -14.60 -23.14 17.89
CA LYS A 153 -15.21 -24.49 17.80
C LYS A 153 -14.86 -25.37 19.01
N GLY A 154 -15.00 -24.81 20.22
CA GLY A 154 -14.71 -25.45 21.50
C GLY A 154 -13.22 -25.52 21.91
N VAL A 155 -12.29 -25.17 21.02
CA VAL A 155 -10.84 -25.24 21.26
C VAL A 155 -10.25 -23.85 21.43
N THR A 156 -9.48 -23.62 22.50
CA THR A 156 -8.74 -22.35 22.65
C THR A 156 -7.58 -22.27 21.65
N ARG A 157 -7.53 -21.23 20.83
CA ARG A 157 -6.53 -21.02 19.78
C ARG A 157 -5.53 -19.92 20.15
N ASP A 158 -4.31 -20.07 19.65
CA ASP A 158 -3.30 -19.02 19.61
C ASP A 158 -3.46 -18.26 18.28
N MET A 159 -3.45 -16.93 18.34
CA MET A 159 -3.69 -16.07 17.18
C MET A 159 -2.46 -15.20 16.90
N VAL A 160 -1.98 -15.22 15.66
CA VAL A 160 -1.02 -14.24 15.14
C VAL A 160 -1.76 -12.95 14.83
N ILE A 161 -1.21 -11.82 15.27
CA ILE A 161 -1.69 -10.49 14.89
C ILE A 161 -0.79 -9.91 13.82
N TYR A 162 -1.42 -9.48 12.74
CA TYR A 162 -0.84 -8.65 11.69
C TYR A 162 -1.48 -7.26 11.74
N ARG A 163 -0.69 -6.23 11.39
CA ARG A 163 -1.18 -4.85 11.20
C ARG A 163 -0.71 -4.27 9.87
N MET A 164 -1.54 -3.40 9.30
CA MET A 164 -1.08 -2.34 8.41
C MET A 164 -1.48 -1.02 9.06
N ASP A 165 -0.49 -0.20 9.41
CA ASP A 165 -0.74 1.16 9.88
C ASP A 165 -0.93 2.10 8.68
N ASN A 166 -1.76 3.12 8.88
CA ASN A 166 -2.16 4.09 7.89
C ASN A 166 -1.02 5.07 7.58
N SER A 167 -0.04 4.59 6.81
CA SER A 167 1.16 5.34 6.40
C SER A 167 0.82 6.37 5.31
N ARG A 168 0.05 7.39 5.68
CA ARG A 168 -0.43 8.51 4.84
C ARG A 168 0.70 9.42 4.35
N ILE A 169 1.54 8.92 3.45
CA ILE A 169 2.45 9.75 2.66
C ILE A 169 1.61 10.67 1.77
N THR A 170 1.44 11.92 2.23
CA THR A 170 0.58 12.94 1.61
C THR A 170 1.41 14.10 1.08
N PHE A 171 0.99 14.65 -0.07
CA PHE A 171 1.55 15.88 -0.63
C PHE A 171 0.60 17.06 -0.38
N ARG A 172 1.17 18.20 0.05
CA ARG A 172 0.50 19.37 0.66
C ARG A 172 1.39 20.64 0.41
N PRO A 173 1.06 21.94 0.57
CA PRO A 173 1.94 23.11 0.22
C PRO A 173 2.74 23.79 1.40
N PHE A 174 4.10 23.82 1.38
CA PHE A 174 4.97 24.05 2.57
C PHE A 174 4.79 25.37 3.32
N LYS A 175 4.93 25.29 4.65
CA LYS A 175 4.64 26.37 5.59
C LYS A 175 5.85 26.72 6.45
N LEU A 176 5.76 27.86 7.12
CA LEU A 176 6.77 28.28 8.09
C LEU A 176 6.76 27.41 9.37
N SER A 177 5.67 26.69 9.63
CA SER A 177 5.51 25.79 10.77
C SER A 177 6.38 24.53 10.70
N ASP A 178 6.72 24.07 9.50
CA ASP A 178 7.55 22.87 9.30
C ASP A 178 9.05 23.14 9.51
N ILE A 179 9.42 24.36 9.90
CA ILE A 179 10.83 24.79 9.94
C ILE A 179 11.65 24.00 10.97
N ASP A 180 11.06 23.58 12.09
CA ASP A 180 11.77 22.81 13.11
C ASP A 180 12.03 21.37 12.65
N ASP A 181 11.02 20.69 12.10
CA ASP A 181 11.17 19.37 11.44
C ASP A 181 12.19 19.43 10.30
N PHE A 182 12.08 20.45 9.45
CA PHE A 182 13.03 20.71 8.38
C PHE A 182 14.45 20.86 8.94
N MET A 183 14.65 21.64 9.99
CA MET A 183 15.97 21.85 10.59
C MET A 183 16.53 20.58 11.25
N VAL A 184 15.69 19.64 11.72
CA VAL A 184 16.17 18.33 12.19
C VAL A 184 16.84 17.55 11.05
N TRP A 185 16.20 17.39 9.89
CA TRP A 185 16.76 16.58 8.80
C TRP A 185 17.67 17.34 7.84
N ALA A 186 17.55 18.67 7.74
CA ALA A 186 18.45 19.52 6.96
C ALA A 186 19.81 19.76 7.63
N ASN A 187 20.00 19.28 8.87
CA ASN A 187 21.31 19.20 9.53
C ASN A 187 21.84 17.75 9.64
N ASP A 188 21.15 16.76 9.04
CA ASP A 188 21.58 15.36 9.06
C ASP A 188 22.60 15.06 7.94
N ASP A 189 23.81 14.66 8.34
CA ASP A 189 24.97 14.35 7.49
C ASP A 189 24.82 13.13 6.55
N GLN A 190 23.73 12.36 6.69
CA GLN A 190 23.32 11.33 5.73
C GLN A 190 22.38 11.92 4.68
N VAL A 191 21.47 12.81 5.09
CA VAL A 191 20.47 13.47 4.21
C VAL A 191 21.13 14.52 3.34
N ILE A 192 21.90 15.46 3.92
CA ILE A 192 22.53 16.56 3.17
C ILE A 192 23.72 16.13 2.31
N ARG A 193 24.15 14.86 2.39
CA ARG A 193 25.30 14.34 1.63
C ARG A 193 25.08 14.33 0.12
N TYR A 194 23.83 14.26 -0.33
CA TYR A 194 23.48 14.11 -1.75
C TYR A 194 22.36 15.05 -2.22
N THR A 195 21.96 16.02 -1.38
CA THR A 195 20.69 16.73 -1.52
C THR A 195 20.88 18.23 -1.76
N TRP A 196 20.06 18.78 -2.66
CA TRP A 196 19.88 20.22 -2.87
C TRP A 196 18.51 20.64 -2.31
N VAL A 197 18.42 21.83 -1.70
CA VAL A 197 17.23 22.31 -0.97
C VAL A 197 16.72 23.61 -1.58
N THR A 198 15.60 23.56 -2.30
CA THR A 198 14.97 24.71 -2.97
C THR A 198 13.44 24.55 -3.15
N GLY A 199 12.66 24.74 -2.07
CA GLY A 199 11.19 24.80 -2.11
C GLY A 199 10.46 23.46 -1.91
N PHE A 200 9.31 23.46 -1.20
CA PHE A 200 8.74 22.26 -0.55
C PHE A 200 7.19 22.20 -0.44
N ALA A 201 6.70 21.14 0.22
CA ALA A 201 5.28 20.73 0.39
C ALA A 201 4.83 20.40 1.87
N SER A 202 3.74 20.97 2.46
CA SER A 202 3.15 20.66 3.81
C SER A 202 1.71 21.23 4.13
N LYS A 203 1.04 20.86 5.25
CA LYS A 203 -0.31 21.34 5.74
C LYS A 203 -0.60 20.74 7.14
N GLU A 204 -1.40 21.40 7.99
CA GLU A 204 -1.88 20.91 9.31
C GLU A 204 -2.78 19.65 9.19
N ASP A 205 -2.99 18.81 10.21
CA ASP A 205 -2.66 18.91 11.65
C ASP A 205 -1.72 17.76 12.10
N ASP A 206 -0.97 17.97 13.19
CA ASP A 206 -0.12 17.01 13.94
C ASP A 206 0.90 16.13 13.17
N ASP A 207 0.95 16.18 11.84
CA ASP A 207 1.67 15.23 10.97
C ASP A 207 3.05 15.74 10.51
N CYS A 208 4.09 15.31 11.24
CA CYS A 208 5.52 15.65 11.10
C CYS A 208 6.07 15.58 9.66
N SER A 209 6.94 16.53 9.30
CA SER A 209 7.53 16.67 7.97
C SER A 209 8.74 15.75 7.74
N ILE A 210 8.47 14.50 7.36
CA ILE A 210 9.47 13.42 7.24
C ILE A 210 10.39 13.47 6.00
N GLY A 211 10.23 14.45 5.11
CA GLY A 211 11.00 14.56 3.86
C GLY A 211 10.35 15.45 2.80
N PHE A 212 10.82 15.37 1.55
CA PHE A 212 10.27 16.15 0.44
C PHE A 212 10.41 15.47 -0.93
N ILE A 213 9.58 15.93 -1.88
CA ILE A 213 9.80 15.81 -3.32
C ILE A 213 9.69 17.20 -3.94
N SER A 214 10.53 17.49 -4.92
CA SER A 214 10.53 18.70 -5.75
C SER A 214 10.67 18.32 -7.23
N VAL A 215 9.97 19.04 -8.10
CA VAL A 215 9.98 18.82 -9.55
C VAL A 215 10.27 20.15 -10.24
N TYR A 216 11.29 20.17 -11.08
CA TYR A 216 11.76 21.34 -11.81
C TYR A 216 11.41 21.15 -13.29
N PRO A 217 10.24 21.63 -13.75
CA PRO A 217 9.85 21.53 -15.16
C PRO A 217 10.79 22.38 -16.03
N GLY A 218 11.19 21.85 -17.17
CA GLY A 218 11.94 22.58 -18.18
C GLY A 218 11.12 23.68 -18.84
N SER A 219 11.80 24.61 -19.50
CA SER A 219 11.19 25.74 -20.20
C SER A 219 11.82 25.92 -21.59
N GLY A 220 11.13 26.68 -22.46
CA GLY A 220 11.52 26.80 -23.87
C GLY A 220 11.58 25.44 -24.56
N ASP A 221 12.68 25.17 -25.26
CA ASP A 221 12.93 23.91 -25.97
C ASP A 221 13.02 22.68 -25.05
N TYR A 222 13.20 22.88 -23.74
CA TYR A 222 13.28 21.82 -22.73
C TYR A 222 11.94 21.52 -22.04
N ILE A 223 10.82 22.14 -22.43
CA ILE A 223 9.51 21.95 -21.77
C ILE A 223 8.98 20.50 -21.82
N CYS A 224 9.53 19.66 -22.71
CA CYS A 224 9.23 18.23 -22.78
C CYS A 224 9.87 17.40 -21.65
N LYS A 225 10.73 17.98 -20.81
CA LYS A 225 11.37 17.28 -19.68
C LYS A 225 11.32 18.07 -18.37
N GLY A 226 11.52 17.38 -17.26
CA GLY A 226 11.77 17.98 -15.95
C GLY A 226 12.67 17.13 -15.08
N ASP A 227 13.33 17.75 -14.10
CA ASP A 227 14.19 17.07 -13.13
C ASP A 227 13.44 16.85 -11.80
N ILE A 228 13.57 15.66 -11.20
CA ILE A 228 13.01 15.34 -9.86
C ILE A 228 14.12 15.25 -8.81
N GLY A 229 13.93 15.95 -7.69
CA GLY A 229 14.76 15.85 -6.48
C GLY A 229 13.91 15.42 -5.29
N TYR A 230 14.44 14.54 -4.43
CA TYR A 230 13.71 14.06 -3.25
C TYR A 230 14.67 13.72 -2.10
N ALA A 231 14.17 13.79 -0.87
CA ALA A 231 14.84 13.30 0.33
C ALA A 231 13.83 12.80 1.36
N VAL A 232 14.30 11.93 2.26
CA VAL A 232 13.56 11.41 3.42
C VAL A 232 14.53 11.45 4.59
N ALA A 233 14.06 11.87 5.78
CA ALA A 233 14.92 11.96 6.96
C ALA A 233 15.49 10.59 7.38
N SER A 234 16.66 10.57 8.01
CA SER A 234 17.43 9.33 8.20
C SER A 234 16.69 8.28 9.05
N GLN A 235 15.93 8.71 10.06
CA GLN A 235 15.11 7.83 10.91
C GLN A 235 13.98 7.12 10.15
N TYR A 236 13.57 7.64 8.99
CA TYR A 236 12.56 7.05 8.09
C TYR A 236 13.19 6.34 6.87
N SER A 237 14.53 6.32 6.76
CA SER A 237 15.23 5.64 5.66
C SER A 237 15.12 4.11 5.75
N GLY A 238 15.18 3.45 4.59
CA GLY A 238 15.04 1.99 4.47
C GLY A 238 13.59 1.47 4.52
N GLN A 239 12.65 2.22 5.10
CA GLN A 239 11.24 1.82 5.29
C GLN A 239 10.38 1.84 4.00
N GLY A 240 10.98 2.02 2.82
CA GLY A 240 10.27 2.08 1.53
C GLY A 240 9.55 3.41 1.23
N ILE A 241 9.47 4.33 2.21
CA ILE A 241 8.77 5.63 2.13
C ILE A 241 9.12 6.41 0.85
N ALA A 242 10.40 6.55 0.50
CA ALA A 242 10.81 7.26 -0.73
C ALA A 242 10.27 6.61 -2.02
N THR A 243 10.17 5.28 -2.08
CA THR A 243 9.61 4.56 -3.23
C THR A 243 8.10 4.80 -3.32
N ILE A 244 7.37 4.75 -2.20
CA ILE A 244 5.92 5.01 -2.18
C ILE A 244 5.65 6.47 -2.57
N ALA A 245 6.40 7.42 -1.99
CA ALA A 245 6.28 8.85 -2.29
C ALA A 245 6.45 9.15 -3.79
N ILE A 246 7.49 8.62 -4.45
CA ILE A 246 7.72 8.87 -5.88
C ILE A 246 6.64 8.18 -6.74
N LYS A 247 6.17 6.97 -6.39
CA LYS A 247 5.04 6.33 -7.11
C LYS A 247 3.77 7.18 -7.03
N ILE A 248 3.45 7.75 -5.86
CA ILE A 248 2.31 8.67 -5.70
C ILE A 248 2.55 9.95 -6.53
N ALA A 249 3.75 10.53 -6.50
CA ALA A 249 4.07 11.73 -7.27
C ALA A 249 3.96 11.51 -8.79
N LEU A 250 4.45 10.38 -9.32
CA LEU A 250 4.36 10.03 -10.74
C LEU A 250 2.91 9.95 -11.24
N SER A 251 1.97 9.49 -10.40
CA SER A 251 0.54 9.48 -10.76
C SER A 251 -0.07 10.88 -10.98
N ARG A 252 0.67 11.94 -10.65
CA ARG A 252 0.22 13.34 -10.68
C ARG A 252 1.08 14.26 -11.55
N ILE A 253 2.40 14.04 -11.62
CA ILE A 253 3.35 14.95 -12.32
C ILE A 253 2.96 15.19 -13.79
N PHE A 254 2.63 14.14 -14.54
CA PHE A 254 2.25 14.28 -15.95
C PHE A 254 0.84 14.88 -16.16
N ILE A 255 0.00 14.92 -15.11
CA ILE A 255 -1.31 15.59 -15.12
C ILE A 255 -1.14 17.10 -14.88
N ASP A 256 -0.29 17.49 -13.93
CA ASP A 256 -0.01 18.90 -13.62
C ASP A 256 0.92 19.56 -14.65
N PHE A 257 1.78 18.78 -15.32
CA PHE A 257 2.68 19.23 -16.37
C PHE A 257 2.41 18.52 -17.72
N PRO A 258 1.25 18.72 -18.37
CA PRO A 258 0.80 17.96 -19.55
C PRO A 258 1.57 18.26 -20.86
N ARG A 259 2.72 18.93 -20.77
CA ARG A 259 3.70 19.08 -21.87
C ARG A 259 5.00 18.34 -21.61
N MET A 260 5.17 17.73 -20.43
CA MET A 260 6.34 16.96 -20.04
C MET A 260 6.14 15.50 -20.45
N GLU A 261 7.05 14.97 -21.26
CA GLU A 261 7.06 13.56 -21.68
C GLU A 261 8.12 12.74 -20.91
N ARG A 262 9.01 13.42 -20.18
CA ARG A 262 10.17 12.82 -19.52
C ARG A 262 10.42 13.47 -18.16
N LEU A 263 10.32 12.69 -17.09
CA LEU A 263 10.92 13.02 -15.81
C LEU A 263 12.32 12.40 -15.73
N GLN A 264 13.29 13.08 -15.12
CA GLN A 264 14.64 12.55 -14.96
C GLN A 264 15.24 12.86 -13.59
N ALA A 265 16.13 11.98 -13.13
CA ALA A 265 16.81 12.09 -11.84
C ALA A 265 18.33 11.97 -12.01
N LEU A 266 19.07 12.86 -11.35
CA LEU A 266 20.53 12.91 -11.36
C LEU A 266 21.05 12.52 -9.97
N VAL A 267 21.66 11.34 -9.86
CA VAL A 267 22.03 10.74 -8.57
C VAL A 267 23.53 10.51 -8.47
N ASN A 268 24.17 10.94 -7.38
CA ASN A 268 25.58 10.62 -7.12
C ASN A 268 25.78 9.08 -7.13
N PRO A 269 26.74 8.52 -7.89
CA PRO A 269 27.01 7.08 -7.98
C PRO A 269 27.18 6.35 -6.63
N GLU A 270 27.57 7.05 -5.56
CA GLU A 270 27.73 6.50 -4.21
C GLU A 270 26.40 6.33 -3.47
N ASN A 271 25.35 7.08 -3.84
CA ASN A 271 24.03 6.99 -3.23
C ASN A 271 23.24 5.75 -3.70
N LYS A 272 23.70 4.56 -3.28
CA LYS A 272 23.07 3.27 -3.59
C LYS A 272 21.62 3.14 -3.09
N ALA A 273 21.19 4.00 -2.14
CA ALA A 273 19.81 4.02 -1.67
C ALA A 273 18.90 4.67 -2.72
N SER A 274 19.22 5.88 -3.18
CA SER A 274 18.45 6.59 -4.22
C SER A 274 18.41 5.82 -5.54
N LEU A 275 19.54 5.25 -5.99
CA LEU A 275 19.60 4.42 -7.20
C LEU A 275 18.57 3.26 -7.14
N ARG A 276 18.56 2.48 -6.05
CA ARG A 276 17.59 1.38 -5.86
C ARG A 276 16.15 1.84 -5.70
N VAL A 277 15.92 3.07 -5.22
CA VAL A 277 14.57 3.64 -5.14
C VAL A 277 14.04 3.93 -6.54
N LEU A 278 14.84 4.55 -7.41
CA LEU A 278 14.47 4.82 -8.80
C LEU A 278 14.23 3.52 -9.60
N GLU A 279 15.14 2.56 -9.49
CA GLU A 279 15.01 1.21 -10.09
C GLU A 279 13.69 0.51 -9.65
N LYS A 280 13.29 0.63 -8.37
CA LYS A 280 12.04 0.06 -7.83
C LYS A 280 10.76 0.81 -8.22
N VAL A 281 10.87 2.07 -8.64
CA VAL A 281 9.72 2.86 -9.12
C VAL A 281 9.41 2.55 -10.58
N GLY A 282 10.45 2.21 -11.36
CA GLY A 282 10.37 1.95 -12.81
C GLY A 282 11.27 2.86 -13.66
N PHE A 283 12.09 3.73 -13.04
CA PHE A 283 13.01 4.58 -13.79
C PHE A 283 14.10 3.75 -14.49
N THR A 284 14.31 4.02 -15.77
CA THR A 284 15.40 3.45 -16.56
C THR A 284 16.71 4.18 -16.30
N LYS A 285 17.79 3.44 -16.09
CA LYS A 285 19.16 3.98 -15.97
C LYS A 285 19.77 4.19 -17.36
N GLU A 286 20.11 5.42 -17.70
CA GLU A 286 20.62 5.76 -19.05
C GLU A 286 22.14 5.86 -19.12
N GLY A 287 22.82 6.36 -18.09
CA GLY A 287 24.27 6.54 -18.16
C GLY A 287 24.96 7.19 -16.96
N LEU A 288 26.28 7.32 -17.07
CA LEU A 288 27.15 8.01 -16.12
C LEU A 288 27.68 9.31 -16.75
N LEU A 289 27.20 10.44 -16.24
CA LEU A 289 27.66 11.77 -16.59
C LEU A 289 28.92 12.09 -15.76
N ARG A 290 30.09 11.88 -16.37
CA ARG A 290 31.40 12.09 -15.71
C ARG A 290 31.71 13.57 -15.52
N LYS A 291 32.13 13.96 -14.32
CA LYS A 291 32.51 15.34 -13.94
C LYS A 291 31.47 16.39 -14.32
N TYR A 292 30.19 16.05 -14.14
CA TYR A 292 29.06 16.79 -14.71
C TYR A 292 28.72 18.10 -13.98
N MET A 293 28.87 18.15 -12.65
CA MET A 293 28.56 19.35 -11.87
C MET A 293 29.56 19.58 -10.74
N VAL A 294 29.61 20.81 -10.24
CA VAL A 294 30.20 21.13 -8.94
C VAL A 294 29.13 21.01 -7.86
N PHE A 295 29.34 20.14 -6.86
CA PHE A 295 28.49 20.00 -5.69
C PHE A 295 29.35 20.13 -4.43
N LYS A 296 28.96 21.02 -3.50
CA LYS A 296 29.70 21.32 -2.26
C LYS A 296 31.22 21.48 -2.49
N GLY A 297 31.58 22.29 -3.49
CA GLY A 297 32.97 22.58 -3.88
C GLY A 297 33.71 21.50 -4.67
N ASN A 298 33.13 20.30 -4.82
CA ASN A 298 33.75 19.16 -5.49
C ASN A 298 33.13 18.92 -6.87
N ILE A 299 33.94 18.57 -7.87
CA ILE A 299 33.45 18.13 -9.18
C ILE A 299 33.02 16.66 -9.07
N VAL A 300 31.75 16.36 -9.33
CA VAL A 300 31.17 15.02 -9.14
C VAL A 300 30.65 14.39 -10.43
N ASP A 301 30.68 13.07 -10.48
CA ASP A 301 29.96 12.24 -11.45
C ASP A 301 28.50 12.09 -11.01
N LEU A 302 27.57 11.94 -11.96
CA LEU A 302 26.14 11.66 -11.71
C LEU A 302 25.63 10.51 -12.59
N VAL A 303 24.78 9.66 -12.04
CA VAL A 303 24.04 8.66 -12.80
C VAL A 303 22.69 9.24 -13.22
N LEU A 304 22.45 9.30 -14.53
CA LEU A 304 21.19 9.74 -15.10
C LEU A 304 20.18 8.60 -15.14
N HIS A 305 18.99 8.84 -14.60
CA HIS A 305 17.82 8.00 -14.74
C HIS A 305 16.67 8.79 -15.37
N SER A 306 15.78 8.10 -16.07
CA SER A 306 14.60 8.67 -16.72
C SER A 306 13.34 7.83 -16.45
N PHE A 307 12.18 8.50 -16.50
CA PHE A 307 10.86 7.89 -16.50
C PHE A 307 10.01 8.67 -17.50
N LEU A 308 9.45 7.99 -18.50
CA LEU A 308 8.63 8.60 -19.54
C LEU A 308 7.16 8.66 -19.12
N SER A 309 6.41 9.56 -19.74
CA SER A 309 4.93 9.64 -19.62
C SER A 309 4.23 8.32 -19.97
N THR A 310 4.88 7.48 -20.79
CA THR A 310 4.40 6.17 -21.24
C THR A 310 4.90 4.98 -20.40
N ASP A 311 5.81 5.19 -19.45
CA ASP A 311 6.39 4.09 -18.67
C ASP A 311 5.40 3.61 -17.59
N PRO A 312 5.25 2.28 -17.37
CA PRO A 312 4.40 1.77 -16.32
C PRO A 312 5.06 1.99 -14.95
N VAL A 313 4.34 2.64 -14.03
CA VAL A 313 4.71 2.63 -12.61
C VAL A 313 4.63 1.19 -12.12
N LEU A 314 5.72 0.64 -11.60
CA LEU A 314 5.75 -0.73 -11.12
C LEU A 314 4.96 -0.87 -9.81
N ASP A 315 4.28 -2.00 -9.59
CA ASP A 315 3.57 -2.29 -8.34
C ASP A 315 4.52 -2.58 -7.15
N LEU A 316 3.97 -2.82 -5.96
CA LEU A 316 4.69 -3.24 -4.75
C LEU A 316 4.65 -4.76 -4.57
#